data_AF-A0AAD7ZUU9-F1
#
_entry.id   AF-A0AAD7ZUU9-F1
#
_cell.length_a   1.000
_cell.length_b   1.000
_cell.length_c   1.000
_cell.angle_alpha   90.00
_cell.angle_beta   90.00
_cell.angle_gamma   90.00
#
_symmetry.space_group_name_H-M   'P 1'
#
loop_
_entity.id
_entity.type
_entity.pdbx_description
1 polymer ?
#
loop_
_entity_poly.entity_id
_entity_poly.type
_entity_poly.pdbx_seq_one_letter_code
_entity_poly.pdbx_strand_id
1 'polypeptide(L)'
;NGIEYSLLQTVVEACQKKRQCKFQTSPKTFGGDPCPGVRKYVEVAYKCRPYEFRSKVACENDVVPLKCNPNARIAVYSASYGRTEYESIQCPQPQGVPEEIHGIR
;
A
#
# COMPACT_ATOMS: atom_id res chain seq x y z
N ASN A 1 10.89 -17.18 17.09
CA ASN A 1 9.93 -17.12 18.23
C ASN A 1 8.50 -17.29 17.73
N GLY A 2 7.85 -18.44 18.02
CA GLY A 2 6.53 -18.77 17.46
C GLY A 2 5.36 -17.85 17.89
N ILE A 3 5.49 -17.12 19.00
CA ILE A 3 4.46 -16.19 19.51
C ILE A 3 4.45 -14.85 18.74
N GLU A 4 5.56 -14.43 18.16
CA GLU A 4 5.62 -13.18 17.37
C GLU A 4 4.96 -13.38 15.99
N TYR A 5 5.16 -14.56 15.39
CA TYR A 5 4.51 -14.93 14.13
C TYR A 5 2.99 -15.03 14.27
N SER A 6 2.46 -15.49 15.42
CA SER A 6 1.01 -15.59 15.64
C SER A 6 0.33 -14.23 15.80
N LEU A 7 1.00 -13.25 16.43
CA LEU A 7 0.45 -11.90 16.59
C LEU A 7 0.32 -11.18 15.26
N LEU A 8 1.39 -11.12 14.48
CA LEU A 8 1.36 -10.48 13.16
C LEU A 8 0.33 -11.15 12.25
N GLN A 9 0.31 -12.48 12.20
CA GLN A 9 -0.62 -13.24 11.37
C GLN A 9 -2.08 -12.95 11.74
N THR A 10 -2.41 -12.99 13.03
CA THR A 10 -3.77 -12.69 13.53
C THR A 10 -4.21 -11.28 13.13
N VAL A 11 -3.34 -10.28 13.32
CA VAL A 11 -3.67 -8.88 12.99
C VAL A 11 -3.81 -8.70 11.48
N VAL A 12 -2.95 -9.32 10.67
CA VAL A 12 -3.04 -9.30 9.20
C VAL A 12 -4.35 -9.92 8.72
N GLU A 13 -4.71 -11.10 9.21
CA GLU A 13 -5.98 -11.77 8.85
C GLU A 13 -7.20 -10.95 9.26
N ALA A 14 -7.15 -10.32 10.44
CA ALA A 14 -8.24 -9.50 10.94
C ALA A 14 -8.40 -8.18 10.16
N CYS A 15 -7.31 -7.54 9.72
CA CYS A 15 -7.31 -6.15 9.30
C CYS A 15 -6.87 -5.86 7.86
N GLN A 16 -6.06 -6.72 7.25
CA GLN A 16 -5.49 -6.45 5.93
C GLN A 16 -6.60 -6.22 4.89
N LYS A 17 -6.45 -5.15 4.10
CA LYS A 17 -7.42 -4.70 3.07
C LYS A 17 -8.80 -4.25 3.60
N LYS A 18 -9.02 -4.17 4.92
CA LYS A 18 -10.28 -3.65 5.48
C LYS A 18 -10.17 -2.16 5.81
N ARG A 19 -11.26 -1.41 5.61
CA ARG A 19 -11.37 0.00 6.03
C ARG A 19 -11.40 0.16 7.54
N GLN A 20 -11.98 -0.82 8.22
CA GLN A 20 -12.12 -0.88 9.67
C GLN A 20 -12.02 -2.35 10.08
N CYS A 21 -11.31 -2.63 11.18
CA CYS A 21 -11.19 -3.96 11.77
C CYS A 21 -11.12 -3.82 13.29
N LYS A 22 -11.41 -4.91 14.00
CA LYS A 22 -11.19 -5.05 15.44
C LYS A 22 -10.68 -6.46 15.69
N PHE A 23 -9.85 -6.63 16.70
CA PHE A 23 -9.38 -7.94 17.17
C PHE A 23 -9.26 -7.93 18.70
N GLN A 24 -9.35 -9.11 19.31
CA GLN A 24 -9.26 -9.26 20.75
C GLN A 24 -7.79 -9.45 21.16
N THR A 25 -7.31 -8.68 22.13
CA THR A 25 -5.97 -8.86 22.70
C THR A 25 -6.01 -9.86 23.84
N SER A 26 -5.97 -11.16 23.51
CA SER A 26 -5.97 -12.23 24.52
C SER A 26 -4.89 -13.27 24.26
N PRO A 27 -4.38 -13.96 25.31
CA PRO A 27 -3.46 -15.09 25.13
C PRO A 27 -3.98 -16.16 24.18
N LYS A 28 -5.29 -16.46 24.22
CA LYS A 28 -5.92 -17.43 23.31
C LYS A 28 -5.82 -16.98 21.85
N THR A 29 -5.96 -15.69 21.60
CA THR A 29 -5.88 -15.10 20.26
C THR A 29 -4.47 -15.19 19.69
N PHE A 30 -3.43 -15.09 20.52
CA PHE A 30 -2.03 -15.08 20.09
C PHE A 30 -1.30 -16.42 20.30
N GLY A 31 -2.04 -17.50 20.59
CA GLY A 31 -1.46 -18.84 20.75
C GLY A 31 -0.70 -19.06 22.07
N GLY A 32 -0.85 -18.18 23.07
CA GLY A 32 -0.26 -18.36 24.40
C GLY A 32 -0.11 -17.06 25.18
N ASP A 33 0.13 -17.19 26.50
CA ASP A 33 0.56 -16.06 27.34
C ASP A 33 2.10 -16.03 27.35
N PRO A 34 2.75 -15.00 26.79
CA PRO A 34 4.20 -14.91 26.75
C PRO A 34 4.84 -14.65 28.12
N CYS A 35 4.08 -14.16 29.11
CA CYS A 35 4.60 -13.82 30.44
C CYS A 35 3.46 -13.83 31.49
N PRO A 36 3.10 -15.01 32.04
CA PRO A 36 2.00 -15.14 33.01
C PRO A 36 2.14 -14.21 34.23
N GLY A 37 1.02 -13.68 34.72
CA GLY A 37 0.98 -12.80 35.90
C GLY A 37 1.44 -11.36 35.67
N VAL A 38 2.03 -11.05 34.51
CA VAL A 38 2.44 -9.68 34.14
C VAL A 38 1.38 -9.04 33.23
N ARG A 39 1.11 -7.75 33.43
CA ARG A 39 0.22 -6.99 32.54
C ARG A 39 0.91 -6.75 31.21
N LYS A 40 0.19 -7.03 30.11
CA LYS A 40 0.70 -7.01 28.74
C LYS A 40 0.05 -5.89 27.93
N TYR A 41 0.73 -5.47 26.85
CA TYR A 41 0.22 -4.54 25.86
C TYR A 41 0.53 -5.06 24.44
N VAL A 42 -0.19 -4.54 23.46
CA VAL A 42 0.05 -4.82 22.03
C VAL A 42 0.28 -3.48 21.35
N GLU A 43 1.37 -3.39 20.59
CA GLU A 43 1.67 -2.26 19.73
C GLU A 43 1.47 -2.68 18.27
N VAL A 44 0.77 -1.86 17.49
CA VAL A 44 0.53 -2.11 16.06
C VAL A 44 0.94 -0.87 15.26
N ALA A 45 1.97 -1.02 14.44
CA ALA A 45 2.34 -0.01 13.44
C ALA A 45 1.61 -0.30 12.13
N TYR A 46 0.75 0.61 11.68
CA TYR A 46 -0.03 0.44 10.45
C TYR A 46 -0.13 1.75 9.65
N LYS A 47 -0.39 1.63 8.35
CA LYS A 47 -0.68 2.76 7.45
C LYS A 47 -1.97 2.47 6.69
N CYS A 48 -2.86 3.45 6.64
CA CYS A 48 -4.03 3.38 5.76
C CYS A 48 -3.57 3.58 4.31
N ARG A 49 -3.88 2.61 3.44
CA ARG A 49 -3.77 2.84 2.00
C ARG A 49 -4.85 3.84 1.57
N PRO A 50 -4.58 4.73 0.61
CA PRO A 50 -5.59 5.64 0.10
C PRO A 50 -6.74 4.82 -0.48
N TYR A 51 -7.97 5.32 -0.27
CA TYR A 51 -9.19 4.66 -0.76
C TYR A 51 -9.24 4.61 -2.29
N GLU A 52 -8.58 5.57 -2.94
CA GLU A 52 -8.53 5.71 -4.39
C GLU A 52 -7.07 5.88 -4.83
N PHE A 53 -6.60 4.99 -5.69
CA PHE A 53 -5.36 5.18 -6.43
C PHE A 53 -5.72 5.77 -7.79
N ARG A 54 -5.33 7.02 -8.03
CA ARG A 54 -5.48 7.66 -9.33
C ARG A 54 -4.16 7.55 -10.08
N SER A 55 -4.14 6.75 -11.13
CA SER A 55 -3.06 6.77 -12.12
C SER A 55 -3.44 7.74 -13.23
N LYS A 56 -2.50 8.60 -13.63
CA LYS A 56 -2.63 9.44 -14.82
C LYS A 56 -1.41 9.20 -15.68
N VAL A 57 -1.64 8.91 -16.94
CA VAL A 57 -0.60 8.87 -17.96
C VAL A 57 -0.68 10.18 -18.74
N ALA A 58 0.48 10.69 -19.11
CA ALA A 58 0.61 11.85 -19.96
C ALA A 58 1.85 11.65 -20.84
N CYS A 59 1.81 12.19 -22.04
CA CYS A 59 2.88 11.99 -22.99
C CYS A 59 3.97 13.04 -22.79
N GLU A 60 5.05 12.91 -23.56
CA GLU A 60 6.12 13.90 -23.55
C GLU A 60 5.56 15.29 -23.86
N ASN A 61 5.96 16.29 -23.07
CA ASN A 61 5.54 17.71 -23.15
C ASN A 61 4.10 18.02 -22.69
N ASP A 62 3.32 17.03 -22.24
CA ASP A 62 2.01 17.30 -21.66
C ASP A 62 2.11 17.90 -20.25
N VAL A 63 1.17 18.79 -19.91
CA VAL A 63 0.97 19.27 -18.54
C VAL A 63 -0.03 18.35 -17.83
N VAL A 64 0.38 17.73 -16.72
CA VAL A 64 -0.46 16.76 -15.98
C VAL A 64 -1.18 17.43 -14.81
N PRO A 65 -2.49 17.75 -14.92
CA PRO A 65 -3.22 18.33 -13.79
C PRO A 65 -3.57 17.26 -12.76
N LEU A 66 -2.98 17.32 -11.57
CA LEU A 66 -3.39 16.51 -10.42
C LEU A 66 -4.44 17.29 -9.61
N LYS A 67 -5.59 16.66 -9.35
CA LYS A 67 -6.68 17.26 -8.57
C LYS A 67 -7.26 16.26 -7.58
N CYS A 68 -7.36 16.69 -6.33
CA CYS A 68 -8.07 16.02 -5.25
C CYS A 68 -9.35 16.79 -4.89
N ASN A 69 -10.22 16.19 -4.09
CA ASN A 69 -11.38 16.88 -3.52
C ASN A 69 -10.90 18.02 -2.57
N PRO A 70 -11.71 19.06 -2.31
CA PRO A 70 -11.28 20.24 -1.54
C PRO A 70 -10.70 19.95 -0.15
N ASN A 71 -11.13 18.86 0.50
CA ASN A 71 -10.66 18.46 1.83
C ASN A 71 -9.52 17.42 1.79
N ALA A 72 -8.94 17.17 0.62
CA ALA A 72 -7.89 16.19 0.40
C ALA A 72 -6.63 16.84 -0.18
N ARG A 73 -5.48 16.19 0.04
CA ARG A 73 -4.18 16.61 -0.50
C ARG A 73 -3.61 15.53 -1.41
N ILE A 74 -2.77 15.94 -2.36
CA ILE A 74 -2.07 15.00 -3.24
C ILE A 74 -1.04 14.23 -2.39
N ALA A 75 -1.07 12.91 -2.46
CA ALA A 75 -0.06 12.03 -1.92
C ALA A 75 0.52 11.20 -3.09
N VAL A 76 1.81 11.41 -3.39
CA VAL A 76 2.51 10.73 -4.48
C VAL A 76 3.08 9.41 -3.95
N TYR A 77 2.71 8.29 -4.58
CA TYR A 77 3.17 6.95 -4.20
C TYR A 77 4.21 6.40 -5.17
N SER A 78 4.01 6.66 -6.46
CA SER A 78 4.96 6.31 -7.50
C SER A 78 4.89 7.35 -8.62
N ALA A 79 6.01 7.53 -9.30
CA ALA A 79 6.10 8.35 -10.51
C ALA A 79 7.18 7.72 -11.39
N SER A 80 6.86 7.59 -12.67
CA SER A 80 7.73 6.99 -13.67
C SER A 80 7.74 7.86 -14.91
N TYR A 81 8.92 8.12 -15.44
CA TYR A 81 9.14 8.77 -16.72
C TYR A 81 9.93 7.83 -17.63
N GLY A 82 9.45 7.64 -18.85
CA GLY A 82 10.04 6.70 -19.78
C GLY A 82 9.01 6.11 -20.72
N ARG A 83 9.29 4.90 -21.20
CA ARG A 83 8.44 4.18 -22.13
C ARG A 83 8.34 2.71 -21.72
N THR A 84 7.18 2.14 -21.97
CA THR A 84 6.89 0.71 -21.75
C THR A 84 6.80 0.00 -23.09
N GLU A 85 7.18 -1.28 -23.14
CA GLU A 85 6.97 -2.12 -24.32
C GLU A 85 5.48 -2.32 -24.62
N TYR A 86 4.64 -2.29 -23.58
CA TYR A 86 3.18 -2.44 -23.69
C TYR A 86 2.45 -1.10 -23.79
N GLU A 87 1.46 -1.06 -24.69
CA GLU A 87 0.65 0.08 -25.09
C GLU A 87 0.00 0.83 -23.92
N SER A 88 0.53 2.01 -23.60
CA SER A 88 -0.35 3.07 -23.13
C SER A 88 -1.19 3.52 -24.33
N ILE A 89 -2.49 3.21 -24.34
CA ILE A 89 -3.44 3.71 -25.35
C ILE A 89 -3.36 5.24 -25.47
N GLN A 90 -2.98 5.92 -24.37
CA GLN A 90 -2.84 7.37 -24.33
C GLN A 90 -1.55 7.88 -24.99
N CYS A 91 -0.46 7.10 -24.95
CA CYS A 91 0.85 7.45 -25.51
C CYS A 91 1.42 6.27 -26.31
N PRO A 92 0.90 5.99 -27.52
CA PRO A 92 1.30 4.83 -28.30
C PRO A 92 2.79 4.90 -28.66
N GLN A 93 3.45 3.74 -28.67
CA GLN A 93 4.86 3.58 -29.04
C GLN A 93 4.98 2.64 -30.26
N PRO A 94 6.01 2.82 -31.12
CA PRO A 94 6.30 1.87 -32.19
C PRO A 94 6.66 0.47 -31.65
N GLN A 95 6.36 -0.58 -32.40
CA GLN A 95 6.74 -1.94 -32.03
C GLN A 95 8.28 -2.10 -32.02
N GLY A 96 8.79 -2.83 -31.03
CA GLY A 96 10.22 -3.14 -30.91
C GLY A 96 11.05 -2.06 -30.21
N VAL A 97 10.43 -1.04 -29.60
CA VAL A 97 11.14 -0.12 -28.70
C VAL A 97 11.41 -0.80 -27.35
N PRO A 98 12.64 -0.71 -26.80
CA PRO A 98 12.95 -1.30 -25.50
C PRO A 98 12.26 -0.54 -24.36
N GLU A 99 11.88 -1.27 -23.32
CA GLU A 99 11.37 -0.69 -22.08
C GLU A 99 12.48 0.08 -21.35
N GLU A 100 12.23 1.35 -21.04
CA GLU A 100 13.17 2.22 -20.33
C GLU A 100 12.37 3.08 -19.36
N ILE A 101 12.46 2.78 -18.06
CA ILE A 101 11.67 3.43 -17.01
C ILE A 101 12.59 4.03 -15.94
N HIS A 102 12.44 5.32 -15.69
CA HIS A 102 13.09 6.03 -14.59
C HIS A 102 12.04 6.49 -13.58
N GLY A 103 12.15 6.09 -12.31
CA GLY A 103 11.12 6.45 -11.33
C GLY A 103 11.37 5.98 -9.90
N ILE A 104 10.54 6.50 -9.01
CA ILE A 104 10.48 6.12 -7.59
C ILE A 104 9.31 5.13 -7.44
N ARG A 105 9.61 3.93 -6.93
CA ARG A 105 8.62 2.91 -6.55
C ARG A 105 8.39 2.89 -5.04
#